data_AF-A0A7X1FT87-F1
#
_entry.id   AF-A0A7X1FT87-F1
#
_cell.length_a   1.000
_cell.length_b   1.000
_cell.length_c   1.000
_cell.angle_alpha   90.00
_cell.angle_beta   90.00
_cell.angle_gamma   90.00
#
_symmetry.space_group_name_H-M   'P 1'
#
loop_
_entity.id
_entity.type
_entity.pdbx_description
1 polymer ?
#
loop_
_entity_poly.entity_id
_entity_poly.type
_entity_poly.pdbx_seq_one_letter_code
_entity_poly.pdbx_strand_id
1 'polypeptide(L)'
;MFGNTDGMPKHMLSDEAEGKLTSLSSMLDLGTDEEPVNVLMGYNLGNPTWCADVKLATFVEWSEIANDPDKGDIAQRRLDPNHAKSLASFMLKGLINAAIVRRMLQGKPVPHIYAEVQGRLGTKPYCALQPVVANIRAIDPNSPSIRAERGVTRSGETVGFKVFMPRTYRWWVVDGQHRRFGGEMLMDWLKEVTRTGRYPGRGGIIDFKGDIDDDEMLVWVEALECARTFATVKIEFHLGLTTDQERQLFHDLNNLGKKINVSQATEFDQGNPINNFVRVELEDGIGIVTTERDVKDWGKDDGSLLRKDLAGINAIAFLNKTNARTATPLVISERKEDIARLWESISNIPGFGEDKAKVKTVASQPVVLKALAKLAFDLLYSNRRPENGRDLYDRLVSNLDDVNFSHDNRMWRYYQMTEEERNHPEISGLAAFLPDSGLVTPDSNRDLGAYQGGLMRFGAKHNDIYPILADMIRWKMHLPNRHSPSENDQPGTQRRGLPVDGTDCRFTYGGRDYVGKIADGLLVVEGFGDGFKSFSAASHAVTQTSRNGWLDWHLKDATGSWVLADDWRHQFD
;
A
#
# COMPACT_ATOMS: atom_id res chain seq x y z
N MET A 1 -12.51 35.99 44.72
CA MET A 1 -11.29 35.18 44.92
C MET A 1 -11.44 34.00 43.98
N PHE A 2 -10.69 33.85 42.89
CA PHE A 2 -9.25 33.97 42.73
C PHE A 2 -8.93 34.67 41.41
N GLY A 3 -8.27 35.83 41.50
CA GLY A 3 -7.32 36.22 40.48
C GLY A 3 -6.04 35.49 40.82
N ASN A 4 -5.58 34.62 39.92
CA ASN A 4 -4.17 34.24 39.90
C ASN A 4 -3.75 34.11 38.43
N THR A 5 -2.93 35.06 37.99
CA THR A 5 -2.33 35.14 36.65
C THR A 5 -1.05 34.31 36.52
N ASP A 6 -0.77 33.42 37.48
CA ASP A 6 0.50 32.70 37.67
C ASP A 6 0.69 31.48 36.75
N GLY A 7 0.14 31.50 35.54
CA GLY A 7 0.41 30.49 34.50
C GLY A 7 0.81 31.08 33.15
N MET A 8 0.84 32.41 33.02
CA MET A 8 1.25 33.09 31.79
C MET A 8 2.78 33.23 31.74
N PRO A 9 3.44 32.95 30.60
CA PRO A 9 4.84 33.30 30.41
C PRO A 9 5.07 34.77 30.75
N LYS A 10 6.10 35.05 31.56
CA LYS A 10 6.42 36.41 32.00
C LYS A 10 6.66 37.30 30.77
N HIS A 11 6.01 38.46 30.77
CA HIS A 11 6.26 39.53 29.81
C HIS A 11 7.67 40.10 30.05
N MET A 12 8.65 39.75 29.22
CA MET A 12 9.84 40.59 29.06
C MET A 12 9.52 41.64 27.99
N LEU A 13 9.44 42.90 28.40
CA LEU A 13 9.55 44.03 27.48
C LEU A 13 10.92 43.91 26.79
N SER A 14 10.96 43.64 25.49
CA SER A 14 12.17 43.90 24.72
C SER A 14 12.24 45.42 24.51
N ASP A 15 12.89 46.11 25.43
CA ASP A 15 13.39 47.45 25.14
C ASP A 15 14.49 47.34 24.08
N GLU A 16 14.45 48.25 23.11
CA GLU A 16 15.41 48.45 22.01
C GLU A 16 15.31 47.51 20.79
N ALA A 17 14.40 47.88 19.87
CA ALA A 17 14.67 47.76 18.44
C ALA A 17 14.58 49.13 17.76
N GLU A 18 15.23 50.15 18.35
CA GLU A 18 15.63 51.35 17.60
C GLU A 18 17.01 51.08 16.97
N GLY A 19 17.00 50.77 15.67
CA GLY A 19 17.99 51.27 14.72
C GLY A 19 19.49 51.19 15.03
N LYS A 20 19.99 50.20 15.79
CA LYS A 20 21.44 49.94 15.89
C LYS A 20 21.85 48.88 14.86
N LEU A 21 22.63 49.30 13.87
CA LEU A 21 23.46 48.42 13.05
C LEU A 21 24.41 47.67 13.98
N THR A 22 24.03 46.45 14.37
CA THR A 22 24.88 45.52 15.12
C THR A 22 25.83 44.80 14.16
N SER A 23 27.11 44.74 14.54
CA SER A 23 28.16 44.07 13.75
C SER A 23 28.03 42.56 13.87
N LEU A 24 28.40 41.81 12.83
CA LEU A 24 28.35 40.34 12.80
C LEU A 24 29.05 39.68 14.01
N SER A 25 30.10 40.32 14.53
CA SER A 25 30.83 39.92 15.74
C SER A 25 30.00 40.01 17.02
N SER A 26 29.06 40.94 17.13
CA SER A 26 28.16 41.07 18.29
C SER A 26 27.04 40.03 18.31
N MET A 27 26.77 39.37 17.18
CA MET A 27 25.81 38.26 17.08
C MET A 27 26.41 36.90 17.43
N LEU A 28 27.75 36.76 17.40
CA LEU A 28 28.44 35.50 17.68
C LEU A 28 28.44 35.13 19.18
N ASP A 29 28.33 36.11 20.08
CA ASP A 29 28.27 35.90 21.54
C ASP A 29 26.83 35.70 22.08
N LEU A 30 25.81 35.81 21.22
CA LEU A 30 24.38 35.73 21.57
C LEU A 30 23.65 34.58 20.87
N GLY A 31 24.37 33.52 20.50
CA GLY A 31 23.77 32.32 19.92
C GLY A 31 22.87 31.59 20.92
N THR A 32 21.65 32.07 21.15
CA THR A 32 20.61 31.27 21.80
C THR A 32 20.14 30.22 20.79
N ASP A 33 20.23 28.95 21.15
CA ASP A 33 19.78 27.81 20.33
C ASP A 33 18.23 27.66 20.34
N GLU A 34 17.53 28.79 20.37
CA GLU A 34 16.08 28.90 20.43
C GLU A 34 15.56 29.40 19.08
N GLU A 35 14.64 28.65 18.44
CA GLU A 35 13.92 29.17 17.27
C GLU A 35 12.49 29.59 17.64
N PRO A 36 11.99 30.68 17.06
CA PRO A 36 10.65 31.14 17.31
C PRO A 36 9.61 30.27 16.62
N VAL A 37 8.63 29.79 17.39
CA VAL A 37 7.44 29.09 16.91
C VAL A 37 6.21 29.89 17.31
N ASN A 38 5.39 30.26 16.33
CA ASN A 38 4.11 30.90 16.59
C ASN A 38 3.09 29.84 17.04
N VAL A 39 2.49 30.05 18.21
CA VAL A 39 1.52 29.14 18.81
C VAL A 39 0.23 29.86 19.20
N LEU A 40 -0.87 29.12 19.11
CA LEU A 40 -2.14 29.46 19.74
C LEU A 40 -2.32 28.60 20.98
N MET A 41 -2.55 29.24 22.12
CA MET A 41 -2.76 28.53 23.39
C MET A 41 -4.24 28.23 23.58
N GLY A 42 -4.55 27.00 24.00
CA GLY A 42 -5.89 26.53 24.29
C GLY A 42 -5.92 25.54 25.45
N TYR A 43 -7.10 24.98 25.70
CA TYR A 43 -7.30 23.93 26.69
C TYR A 43 -8.11 22.79 26.09
N ASN A 44 -7.55 21.58 26.09
CA ASN A 44 -8.23 20.36 25.66
C ASN A 44 -8.73 19.61 26.90
N LEU A 45 -10.04 19.66 27.14
CA LEU A 45 -10.71 19.12 28.33
C LEU A 45 -10.04 19.54 29.65
N GLY A 46 -9.56 20.78 29.72
CA GLY A 46 -8.89 21.36 30.89
C GLY A 46 -7.36 21.26 30.88
N ASN A 47 -6.76 20.55 29.93
CA ASN A 47 -5.30 20.45 29.81
C ASN A 47 -4.75 21.53 28.87
N PRO A 48 -3.74 22.32 29.26
CA PRO A 48 -3.11 23.31 28.39
C PRO A 48 -2.54 22.66 27.12
N THR A 49 -2.86 23.23 25.96
CA THR A 49 -2.32 22.79 24.66
C THR A 49 -1.89 23.97 23.81
N TRP A 50 -0.92 23.75 22.93
CA TRP A 50 -0.49 24.71 21.92
C TRP A 50 -0.74 24.19 20.52
N CYS A 51 -1.30 25.01 19.65
CA CYS A 51 -1.47 24.69 18.23
C CYS A 51 -0.53 25.55 17.39
N ALA A 52 0.22 24.92 16.48
CA ALA A 52 1.14 25.60 15.58
C ALA A 52 1.09 25.07 14.14
N ASP A 53 1.40 25.95 13.20
CA ASP A 53 1.73 25.58 11.81
C ASP A 53 3.25 25.58 11.66
N VAL A 54 3.84 24.41 11.42
CA VAL A 54 5.30 24.25 11.34
C VAL A 54 5.69 23.74 9.96
N LYS A 55 6.79 24.24 9.40
CA LYS A 55 7.34 23.74 8.12
C LYS A 55 7.59 22.23 8.21
N LEU A 56 7.30 21.51 7.12
CA LEU A 56 7.46 20.04 7.07
C LEU A 56 8.88 19.60 7.45
N ALA A 57 9.91 20.29 6.93
CA ALA A 57 11.30 19.98 7.24
C ALA A 57 11.62 20.16 8.74
N THR A 58 11.17 21.27 9.34
CA THR A 58 11.35 21.54 10.77
C THR A 58 10.65 20.49 11.63
N PHE A 59 9.41 20.11 11.27
CA PHE A 59 8.70 19.03 11.95
C PHE A 59 9.50 17.73 11.97
N VAL A 60 10.03 17.30 10.82
CA VAL A 60 10.83 16.07 10.72
C VAL A 60 12.11 16.16 11.56
N GLU A 61 12.82 17.29 11.53
CA GLU A 61 14.09 17.48 12.23
C GLU A 61 13.91 17.56 13.76
N TRP A 62 12.82 18.17 14.23
CA TRP A 62 12.65 18.54 15.65
C TRP A 62 11.81 17.53 16.44
N SER A 63 11.11 16.64 15.75
CA SER A 63 10.27 15.63 16.36
C SER A 63 10.91 14.24 16.39
N GLU A 64 10.56 13.46 17.40
CA GLU A 64 10.96 12.07 17.57
C GLU A 64 9.75 11.17 17.86
N ILE A 65 9.86 9.88 17.55
CA ILE A 65 8.82 8.89 17.82
C ILE A 65 9.12 8.27 19.18
N ALA A 66 8.14 8.27 20.09
CA ALA A 66 8.26 7.71 21.44
C ALA A 66 8.25 6.16 21.50
N ASN A 67 8.74 5.46 20.47
CA ASN A 67 8.70 3.99 20.32
C ASN A 67 10.05 3.34 20.03
N ASP A 68 11.16 4.07 20.19
CA ASP A 68 12.48 3.50 20.02
C ASP A 68 12.88 2.78 21.32
N PRO A 69 12.92 1.42 21.37
CA PRO A 69 13.18 0.66 22.59
C PRO A 69 14.56 0.96 23.18
N ASP A 70 15.50 1.40 22.34
CA ASP A 70 16.85 1.78 22.74
C ASP A 70 16.90 3.21 23.32
N LYS A 71 15.80 3.99 23.20
CA LYS A 71 15.71 5.39 23.65
C LYS A 71 14.64 5.65 24.72
N GLY A 72 13.90 4.64 25.18
CA GLY A 72 13.01 4.77 26.34
C GLY A 72 11.72 3.93 26.28
N ASP A 73 10.78 4.29 27.16
CA ASP A 73 9.49 3.58 27.30
C ASP A 73 8.57 3.76 26.10
N ILE A 74 7.97 2.65 25.65
CA ILE A 74 7.06 2.58 24.50
C ILE A 74 5.73 3.27 24.85
N ALA A 75 5.39 4.36 24.15
CA ALA A 75 4.12 5.07 24.34
C ALA A 75 3.06 4.77 23.26
N GLN A 76 3.43 4.12 22.15
CA GLN A 76 2.60 3.97 20.95
C GLN A 76 2.70 2.57 20.30
N ARG A 77 1.96 2.36 19.19
CA ARG A 77 1.99 1.11 18.39
C ARG A 77 3.25 0.98 17.53
N ARG A 78 3.66 -0.25 17.20
CA ARG A 78 4.79 -0.51 16.29
C ARG A 78 4.66 0.24 14.95
N LEU A 79 5.78 0.80 14.48
CA LEU A 79 5.87 1.45 13.17
C LEU A 79 5.64 0.43 12.04
N ASP A 80 4.89 0.83 11.02
CA ASP A 80 4.70 0.07 9.78
C ASP A 80 5.41 0.83 8.65
N PRO A 81 6.60 0.39 8.22
CA PRO A 81 7.37 1.07 7.18
C PRO A 81 6.63 1.16 5.84
N ASN A 82 5.79 0.18 5.50
CA ASN A 82 5.05 0.20 4.24
C ASN A 82 3.95 1.26 4.24
N HIS A 83 3.27 1.40 5.38
CA HIS A 83 2.29 2.48 5.54
C HIS A 83 2.96 3.86 5.53
N ALA A 84 4.09 4.01 6.23
CA ALA A 84 4.85 5.26 6.24
C ALA A 84 5.40 5.63 4.84
N LYS A 85 5.89 4.65 4.08
CA LYS A 85 6.30 4.84 2.69
C LYS A 85 5.14 5.37 1.83
N SER A 86 3.94 4.82 2.00
CA SER A 86 2.74 5.28 1.29
C SER A 86 2.40 6.74 1.63
N LEU A 87 2.60 7.16 2.89
CA LEU A 87 2.46 8.54 3.31
C LEU A 87 3.55 9.44 2.73
N ALA A 88 4.79 8.96 2.60
CA ALA A 88 5.88 9.69 1.94
C ALA A 88 5.54 10.00 0.47
N SER A 89 5.06 9.01 -0.29
CA SER A 89 4.60 9.20 -1.67
C SER A 89 3.42 10.20 -1.74
N PHE A 90 2.51 10.17 -0.76
CA PHE A 90 1.41 11.14 -0.68
C PHE A 90 1.90 12.56 -0.39
N MET A 91 2.83 12.72 0.56
CA MET A 91 3.44 14.01 0.87
C MET A 91 4.22 14.59 -0.32
N LEU A 92 4.91 13.76 -1.12
CA LEU A 92 5.57 14.18 -2.36
C LEU A 92 4.57 14.84 -3.32
N LYS A 93 3.41 14.22 -3.55
CA LYS A 93 2.33 14.82 -4.36
C LYS A 93 1.88 16.17 -3.80
N GLY A 94 1.77 16.25 -2.47
CA GLY A 94 1.45 17.49 -1.76
C GLY A 94 2.50 18.58 -1.99
N LEU A 95 3.79 18.24 -1.98
CA LEU A 95 4.89 19.20 -2.20
C LEU A 95 4.95 19.72 -3.63
N ILE A 96 4.66 18.87 -4.63
CA ILE A 96 4.54 19.33 -6.02
C ILE A 96 3.38 20.33 -6.14
N ASN A 97 2.23 20.03 -5.54
CA ASN A 97 1.11 20.98 -5.52
C ASN A 97 1.49 22.28 -4.79
N ALA A 98 2.21 22.18 -3.68
CA ALA A 98 2.70 23.34 -2.93
C ALA A 98 3.67 24.20 -3.77
N ALA A 99 4.53 23.58 -4.59
CA ALA A 99 5.42 24.27 -5.53
C ALA A 99 4.63 25.01 -6.61
N ILE A 100 3.61 24.38 -7.21
CA ILE A 100 2.70 25.02 -8.18
C ILE A 100 2.03 26.24 -7.55
N VAL A 101 1.42 26.08 -6.37
CA VAL A 101 0.74 27.18 -5.66
C VAL A 101 1.73 28.30 -5.32
N ARG A 102 2.92 27.97 -4.85
CA ARG A 102 3.96 28.97 -4.54
C ARG A 102 4.36 29.77 -5.78
N ARG A 103 4.54 29.13 -6.94
CA ARG A 103 4.83 29.83 -8.20
C ARG A 103 3.69 30.76 -8.60
N MET A 104 2.44 30.30 -8.51
CA MET A 104 1.26 31.12 -8.79
C MET A 104 1.18 32.35 -7.88
N LEU A 105 1.39 32.18 -6.56
CA LEU A 105 1.42 33.29 -5.60
C LEU A 105 2.57 34.29 -5.86
N GLN A 106 3.66 33.82 -6.45
CA GLN A 106 4.80 34.66 -6.86
C GLN A 106 4.65 35.25 -8.27
N GLY A 107 3.54 34.98 -8.97
CA GLY A 107 3.35 35.42 -10.37
C GLY A 107 4.30 34.76 -11.36
N LYS A 108 4.90 33.61 -11.02
CA LYS A 108 5.80 32.85 -11.91
C LYS A 108 4.99 31.88 -12.78
N PRO A 109 5.38 31.66 -14.05
CA PRO A 109 4.73 30.65 -14.90
C PRO A 109 4.94 29.26 -14.32
N VAL A 110 3.97 28.36 -14.50
CA VAL A 110 4.08 26.93 -14.12
C VAL A 110 4.41 26.12 -15.38
N PRO A 111 5.63 25.58 -15.51
CA PRO A 111 6.03 24.77 -16.66
C PRO A 111 5.18 23.48 -16.81
N HIS A 112 5.05 22.98 -18.04
CA HIS A 112 4.24 21.79 -18.35
C HIS A 112 4.71 20.51 -17.62
N ILE A 113 6.01 20.39 -17.35
CA ILE A 113 6.60 19.25 -16.64
C ILE A 113 5.95 18.99 -15.26
N TYR A 114 5.42 20.00 -14.58
CA TYR A 114 4.68 19.81 -13.32
C TYR A 114 3.43 18.96 -13.53
N ALA A 115 2.70 19.20 -14.61
CA ALA A 115 1.50 18.44 -14.96
C ALA A 115 1.86 17.01 -15.38
N GLU A 116 2.95 16.82 -16.12
CA GLU A 116 3.44 15.49 -16.53
C GLU A 116 3.85 14.65 -15.31
N VAL A 117 4.64 15.22 -14.39
CA VAL A 117 5.05 14.56 -13.14
C VAL A 117 3.83 14.24 -12.28
N GLN A 118 2.87 15.16 -12.13
CA GLN A 118 1.61 14.89 -11.43
C GLN A 118 0.81 13.76 -12.10
N GLY A 119 0.76 13.74 -13.43
CA GLY A 119 0.11 12.68 -14.21
C GLY A 119 0.73 11.31 -13.95
N ARG A 120 2.06 11.21 -13.92
CA ARG A 120 2.79 9.97 -13.62
C ARG A 120 2.61 9.50 -12.18
N LEU A 121 2.56 10.42 -11.22
CA LEU A 121 2.32 10.10 -9.81
C LEU A 121 0.86 9.76 -9.51
N GLY A 122 -0.07 10.27 -10.31
CA GLY A 122 -1.52 10.19 -10.11
C GLY A 122 -2.04 11.46 -9.45
N THR A 123 -2.86 12.20 -10.20
CA THR A 123 -3.45 13.49 -9.83
C THR A 123 -4.39 13.37 -8.64
N LYS A 124 -4.40 14.36 -7.76
CA LYS A 124 -5.40 14.49 -6.70
C LYS A 124 -6.03 15.88 -6.76
N PRO A 125 -7.36 16.00 -6.54
CA PRO A 125 -8.03 17.30 -6.53
C PRO A 125 -7.60 18.15 -5.32
N TYR A 126 -7.20 17.51 -4.22
CA TYR A 126 -6.74 18.17 -3.01
C TYR A 126 -5.78 17.29 -2.21
N CYS A 127 -4.80 17.91 -1.54
CA CYS A 127 -3.81 17.24 -0.69
C CYS A 127 -3.74 17.95 0.66
N ALA A 128 -3.93 17.20 1.75
CA ALA A 128 -3.73 17.69 3.11
C ALA A 128 -3.26 16.57 4.03
N LEU A 129 -2.44 16.93 5.02
CA LEU A 129 -2.05 16.03 6.09
C LEU A 129 -2.98 16.22 7.29
N GLN A 130 -3.37 15.11 7.91
CA GLN A 130 -4.02 15.14 9.21
C GLN A 130 -3.07 15.81 10.22
N PRO A 131 -3.60 16.63 11.15
CA PRO A 131 -2.80 17.17 12.24
C PRO A 131 -2.02 16.09 13.00
N VAL A 132 -0.87 16.48 13.53
CA VAL A 132 -0.02 15.66 14.38
C VAL A 132 -0.25 16.07 15.82
N VAL A 133 -0.25 15.10 16.73
CA VAL A 133 -0.29 15.37 18.17
C VAL A 133 1.07 15.02 18.74
N ALA A 134 1.67 15.95 19.47
CA ALA A 134 2.98 15.77 20.09
C ALA A 134 2.94 16.20 21.57
N ASN A 135 3.89 15.70 22.35
CA ASN A 135 4.12 16.11 23.73
C ASN A 135 5.52 16.72 23.86
N ILE A 136 5.63 17.82 24.60
CA ILE A 136 6.91 18.40 25.01
C ILE A 136 7.09 18.08 26.50
N ARG A 137 7.74 16.95 26.78
CA ARG A 137 7.96 16.43 28.13
C ARG A 137 8.73 17.39 29.06
N ALA A 138 9.58 18.24 28.48
CA ALA A 138 10.45 19.17 29.22
C ALA A 138 9.72 20.37 29.82
N ILE A 139 8.46 20.62 29.44
CA ILE A 139 7.68 21.78 29.90
C ILE A 139 6.70 21.33 30.97
N ASP A 140 6.86 21.85 32.19
CA ASP A 140 5.83 21.73 33.23
C ASP A 140 4.65 22.65 32.89
N PRO A 141 3.44 22.12 32.67
CA PRO A 141 2.27 22.94 32.37
C PRO A 141 1.88 23.91 33.50
N ASN A 142 2.28 23.64 34.74
CA ASN A 142 1.98 24.51 35.89
C ASN A 142 3.01 25.64 36.06
N SER A 143 4.18 25.52 35.41
CA SER A 143 5.25 26.50 35.47
C SER A 143 6.05 26.47 34.15
N PRO A 144 5.46 26.96 33.05
CA PRO A 144 6.09 26.89 31.74
C PRO A 144 7.36 27.75 31.72
N SER A 145 8.52 27.09 31.78
CA SER A 145 9.86 27.70 31.87
C SER A 145 10.37 28.28 30.54
N ILE A 146 9.48 28.53 29.58
CA ILE A 146 9.85 28.92 28.22
C ILE A 146 9.65 30.42 27.97
N ARG A 147 10.55 31.02 27.20
CA ARG A 147 10.43 32.41 26.78
C ARG A 147 9.34 32.54 25.71
N ALA A 148 8.43 33.50 25.88
CA ALA A 148 7.39 33.79 24.90
C ALA A 148 7.06 35.27 24.80
N GLU A 149 6.79 35.75 23.59
CA GLU A 149 6.26 37.08 23.31
C GLU A 149 4.76 36.97 22.99
N ARG A 150 3.93 37.81 23.63
CA ARG A 150 2.48 37.85 23.39
C ARG A 150 2.18 38.77 22.22
N GLY A 151 1.56 38.23 21.17
CA GLY A 151 1.00 39.03 20.09
C GLY A 151 -0.36 39.61 20.50
N VAL A 152 -0.53 40.92 20.29
CA VAL A 152 -1.79 41.63 20.59
C VAL A 152 -2.30 42.42 19.38
N THR A 153 -3.61 42.53 19.23
CA THR A 153 -4.26 43.44 18.28
C THR A 153 -4.10 44.90 18.71
N ARG A 154 -4.48 45.84 17.83
CA ARG A 154 -4.60 47.27 18.19
C ARG A 154 -5.59 47.54 19.33
N SER A 155 -6.59 46.67 19.51
CA SER A 155 -7.56 46.71 20.62
C SER A 155 -7.03 46.06 21.91
N GLY A 156 -5.82 45.48 21.90
CA GLY A 156 -5.21 44.82 23.06
C GLY A 156 -5.61 43.34 23.24
N GLU A 157 -6.31 42.75 22.28
CA GLU A 157 -6.73 41.34 22.31
C GLU A 157 -5.57 40.42 21.94
N THR A 158 -5.41 39.30 22.64
CA THR A 158 -4.36 38.31 22.31
C THR A 158 -4.68 37.62 21.00
N VAL A 159 -3.73 37.62 20.07
CA VAL A 159 -3.85 36.88 18.80
C VAL A 159 -3.03 35.59 18.77
N GLY A 160 -2.04 35.47 19.67
CA GLY A 160 -1.18 34.31 19.76
C GLY A 160 0.09 34.61 20.54
N PHE A 161 0.99 33.64 20.58
CA PHE A 161 2.27 33.75 21.26
C PHE A 161 3.39 33.32 20.33
N LYS A 162 4.51 34.02 20.37
CA LYS A 162 5.75 33.60 19.73
C LYS A 162 6.63 33.00 20.80
N VAL A 163 6.68 31.68 20.84
CA VAL A 163 7.43 30.90 21.83
C VAL A 163 8.81 30.62 21.26
N PHE A 164 9.86 30.89 22.03
CA PHE A 164 11.24 30.64 21.62
C PHE A 164 11.65 29.27 22.14
N MET A 165 11.63 28.30 21.24
CA MET A 165 11.76 26.89 21.59
C MET A 165 13.20 26.41 21.46
N PRO A 166 13.83 25.96 22.55
CA PRO A 166 15.15 25.35 22.49
C PRO A 166 15.13 24.07 21.66
N ARG A 167 16.18 23.79 20.86
CA ARG A 167 16.29 22.52 20.12
C ARG A 167 16.31 21.28 21.01
N THR A 168 16.71 21.43 22.28
CA THR A 168 16.69 20.36 23.28
C THR A 168 15.27 19.92 23.66
N TYR A 169 14.25 20.76 23.40
CA TYR A 169 12.86 20.46 23.70
C TYR A 169 12.27 19.61 22.57
N ARG A 170 12.60 18.31 22.58
CA ARG A 170 12.11 17.35 21.59
C ARG A 170 10.59 17.26 21.59
N TRP A 171 10.03 17.19 20.38
CA TRP A 171 8.60 17.00 20.17
C TRP A 171 8.32 15.51 20.04
N TRP A 172 7.88 14.89 21.13
CA TRP A 172 7.54 13.47 21.16
C TRP A 172 6.20 13.28 20.46
N VAL A 173 6.21 12.80 19.22
CA VAL A 173 4.98 12.55 18.46
C VAL A 173 4.18 11.48 19.19
N VAL A 174 2.94 11.77 19.59
CA VAL A 174 1.99 10.86 20.25
C VAL A 174 1.02 10.25 19.23
N ASP A 175 0.48 11.05 18.31
CA ASP A 175 -0.27 10.56 17.14
C ASP A 175 0.32 11.14 15.84
N GLY A 176 0.56 10.27 14.86
CA GLY A 176 1.18 10.64 13.59
C GLY A 176 2.59 10.11 13.37
N GLN A 177 3.04 9.10 14.11
CA GLN A 177 4.37 8.48 13.94
C GLN A 177 4.69 8.09 12.48
N HIS A 178 3.70 7.54 11.75
CA HIS A 178 3.87 7.13 10.36
C HIS A 178 3.98 8.34 9.43
N ARG A 179 3.36 9.47 9.78
CA ARG A 179 3.50 10.74 9.07
C ARG A 179 4.90 11.31 9.28
N ARG A 180 5.40 11.33 10.53
CA ARG A 180 6.78 11.75 10.85
C ARG A 180 7.79 10.93 10.06
N PHE A 181 7.72 9.60 10.17
CA PHE A 181 8.65 8.70 9.48
C PHE A 181 8.51 8.79 7.95
N GLY A 182 7.29 8.91 7.43
CA GLY A 182 7.08 9.15 5.99
C GLY A 182 7.69 10.48 5.53
N GLY A 183 7.60 11.53 6.35
CA GLY A 183 8.27 12.81 6.11
C GLY A 183 9.80 12.69 6.08
N GLU A 184 10.39 11.91 6.99
CA GLU A 184 11.82 11.60 6.96
C GLU A 184 12.23 10.88 5.67
N MET A 185 11.54 9.80 5.31
CA MET A 185 11.78 9.08 4.04
C MET A 185 11.67 9.99 2.83
N LEU A 186 10.69 10.90 2.81
CA LEU A 186 10.51 11.89 1.74
C LEU A 186 11.68 12.86 1.66
N MET A 187 12.07 13.44 2.80
CA MET A 187 13.14 14.43 2.86
C MET A 187 14.47 13.81 2.41
N ASP A 188 14.75 12.58 2.83
CA ASP A 188 15.97 11.89 2.43
C ASP A 188 15.95 11.50 0.96
N TRP A 189 14.80 11.04 0.44
CA TRP A 189 14.63 10.79 -0.98
C TRP A 189 14.81 12.05 -1.83
N LEU A 190 14.19 13.18 -1.46
CA LEU A 190 14.34 14.44 -2.18
C LEU A 190 15.79 14.94 -2.17
N LYS A 191 16.48 14.86 -1.02
CA LYS A 191 17.91 15.22 -0.92
C LYS A 191 18.76 14.31 -1.80
N GLU A 192 18.47 13.01 -1.87
CA GLU A 192 19.20 12.06 -2.69
C GLU A 192 19.02 12.39 -4.18
N VAL A 193 17.77 12.45 -4.64
CA VAL A 193 17.39 12.73 -6.03
C VAL A 193 17.98 14.05 -6.52
N THR A 194 17.85 15.12 -5.73
CA THR A 194 18.39 16.45 -6.10
C THR A 194 19.92 16.52 -6.06
N ARG A 195 20.57 15.64 -5.29
CA ARG A 195 22.04 15.56 -5.22
C ARG A 195 22.64 14.72 -6.33
N THR A 196 21.98 13.62 -6.72
CA THR A 196 22.53 12.63 -7.66
C THR A 196 22.09 12.85 -9.09
N GLY A 197 20.96 13.54 -9.33
CA GLY A 197 20.35 13.61 -10.66
C GLY A 197 19.77 12.28 -11.14
N ARG A 198 19.54 11.32 -10.24
CA ARG A 198 19.12 9.96 -10.58
C ARG A 198 18.08 9.42 -9.60
N TYR A 199 17.13 8.66 -10.13
CA TYR A 199 16.19 7.93 -9.30
C TYR A 199 16.86 6.73 -8.59
N PRO A 200 16.53 6.46 -7.32
CA PRO A 200 17.05 5.29 -6.62
C PRO A 200 16.64 3.98 -7.30
N GLY A 201 17.60 3.08 -7.54
CA GLY A 201 17.35 1.83 -8.25
C GLY A 201 16.43 0.83 -7.51
N ARG A 202 16.44 0.84 -6.17
CA ARG A 202 15.52 0.07 -5.30
C ARG A 202 15.19 0.86 -4.04
N GLY A 203 13.99 0.64 -3.49
CA GLY A 203 13.62 1.14 -2.17
C GLY A 203 13.15 2.60 -2.11
N GLY A 204 13.18 3.35 -3.21
CA GLY A 204 12.69 4.73 -3.27
C GLY A 204 11.19 4.87 -2.95
N ILE A 205 10.74 6.08 -2.61
CA ILE A 205 9.33 6.37 -2.26
C ILE A 205 8.37 6.25 -3.46
N ILE A 206 8.91 6.30 -4.68
CA ILE A 206 8.21 6.08 -5.94
C ILE A 206 9.05 5.17 -6.84
N ASP A 207 8.40 4.46 -7.75
CA ASP A 207 9.03 3.48 -8.64
C ASP A 207 9.45 4.11 -9.99
N PHE A 208 10.03 5.31 -9.94
CA PHE A 208 10.67 5.92 -11.11
C PHE A 208 12.11 5.41 -11.25
N LYS A 209 12.62 5.35 -12.48
CA LYS A 209 13.95 4.81 -12.79
C LYS A 209 14.62 5.68 -13.83
N GLY A 210 15.95 5.67 -13.82
CA GLY A 210 16.78 6.37 -14.80
C GLY A 210 17.33 7.70 -14.29
N ASP A 211 17.95 8.42 -15.22
CA ASP A 211 18.44 9.78 -15.05
C ASP A 211 17.27 10.78 -15.04
N ILE A 212 17.48 11.90 -14.36
CA ILE A 212 16.51 13.00 -14.24
C ILE A 212 16.99 14.11 -15.18
N ASP A 213 16.11 14.56 -16.08
CA ASP A 213 16.42 15.70 -16.94
C ASP A 213 16.33 17.05 -16.18
N ASP A 214 16.79 18.12 -16.83
CA ASP A 214 16.87 19.45 -16.20
C ASP A 214 15.48 20.01 -15.82
N ASP A 215 14.45 19.71 -16.60
CA ASP A 215 13.09 20.19 -16.38
C ASP A 215 12.43 19.46 -15.20
N GLU A 216 12.65 18.15 -15.08
CA GLU A 216 12.16 17.35 -13.97
C GLU A 216 12.95 17.63 -12.69
N MET A 217 14.26 17.92 -12.80
CA MET A 217 15.09 18.36 -11.66
C MET A 217 14.55 19.64 -11.01
N LEU A 218 14.09 20.60 -11.82
CA LEU A 218 13.44 21.82 -11.33
C LEU A 218 12.27 21.50 -10.38
N VAL A 219 11.43 20.52 -10.74
CA VAL A 219 10.28 20.10 -9.93
C VAL A 219 10.73 19.58 -8.56
N TRP A 220 11.79 18.77 -8.52
CA TRP A 220 12.30 18.18 -7.27
C TRP A 220 13.00 19.17 -6.36
N VAL A 221 13.80 20.07 -6.94
CA VAL A 221 14.45 21.15 -6.19
C VAL A 221 13.40 22.05 -5.55
N GLU A 222 12.37 22.45 -6.30
CA GLU A 222 11.29 23.27 -5.75
C GLU A 222 10.42 22.54 -4.73
N ALA A 223 10.17 21.23 -4.91
CA ALA A 223 9.46 20.44 -3.91
C ALA A 223 10.24 20.39 -2.58
N LEU A 224 11.56 20.20 -2.64
CA LEU A 224 12.45 20.24 -1.47
C LEU A 224 12.47 21.64 -0.83
N GLU A 225 12.52 22.70 -1.63
CA GLU A 225 12.47 24.07 -1.13
C GLU A 225 11.14 24.38 -0.45
N CYS A 226 10.02 23.94 -1.04
CA CYS A 226 8.69 24.08 -0.46
C CYS A 226 8.57 23.35 0.88
N ALA A 227 9.14 22.14 1.03
CA ALA A 227 9.16 21.44 2.31
C ALA A 227 9.86 22.23 3.43
N ARG A 228 10.85 23.05 3.07
CA ARG A 228 11.63 23.88 4.01
C ARG A 228 10.99 25.24 4.27
N THR A 229 10.26 25.81 3.33
CA THR A 229 9.89 27.23 3.38
C THR A 229 8.39 27.51 3.31
N PHE A 230 7.58 26.60 2.77
CA PHE A 230 6.20 26.90 2.38
C PHE A 230 5.18 25.87 2.89
N ALA A 231 5.44 24.57 2.71
CA ALA A 231 4.54 23.52 3.13
C ALA A 231 4.59 23.33 4.66
N THR A 232 3.45 23.52 5.33
CA THR A 232 3.32 23.39 6.78
C THR A 232 2.50 22.18 7.20
N VAL A 233 2.75 21.70 8.41
CA VAL A 233 2.01 20.65 9.11
C VAL A 233 1.44 21.27 10.37
N LYS A 234 0.15 21.00 10.64
CA LYS A 234 -0.50 21.40 11.90
C LYS A 234 -0.11 20.45 13.01
N ILE A 235 0.34 21.02 14.14
CA ILE A 235 0.73 20.26 15.32
C ILE A 235 -0.01 20.80 16.54
N GLU A 236 -0.64 19.90 17.29
CA GLU A 236 -1.13 20.15 18.65
C GLU A 236 -0.09 19.60 19.65
N PHE A 237 0.45 20.48 20.48
CA PHE A 237 1.39 20.15 21.54
C PHE A 237 0.65 20.07 22.87
N HIS A 238 0.78 18.92 23.51
CA HIS A 238 0.59 18.78 24.96
C HIS A 238 1.91 19.05 25.67
N LEU A 239 1.83 19.45 26.93
CA LEU A 239 2.97 19.88 27.73
C LEU A 239 3.12 18.98 28.95
N GLY A 240 4.31 18.40 29.14
CA GLY A 240 4.67 17.70 30.37
C GLY A 240 3.92 16.40 30.64
N LEU A 241 3.33 15.75 29.62
CA LEU A 241 2.67 14.46 29.84
C LEU A 241 3.67 13.38 30.22
N THR A 242 3.27 12.50 31.15
CA THR A 242 3.99 11.26 31.46
C THR A 242 3.74 10.20 30.38
N THR A 243 4.56 9.15 30.34
CA THR A 243 4.39 8.03 29.39
C THR A 243 3.00 7.40 29.46
N ASP A 244 2.43 7.22 30.66
CA ASP A 244 1.10 6.62 30.80
C ASP A 244 -0.01 7.56 30.30
N GLN A 245 0.15 8.87 30.47
CA GLN A 245 -0.76 9.86 29.90
C GLN A 245 -0.64 9.91 28.36
N GLU A 246 0.56 9.80 27.81
CA GLU A 246 0.77 9.69 26.36
C GLU A 246 0.10 8.43 25.79
N ARG A 247 0.20 7.28 26.47
CA ARG A 247 -0.48 6.04 26.08
C ARG A 247 -1.99 6.19 26.08
N GLN A 248 -2.55 6.81 27.13
CA GLN A 248 -3.98 7.07 27.23
C GLN A 248 -4.46 8.00 26.12
N LEU A 249 -3.73 9.10 25.88
CA LEU A 249 -4.03 10.03 24.79
C LEU A 249 -3.99 9.33 23.41
N PHE A 250 -2.96 8.52 23.16
CA PHE A 250 -2.85 7.73 21.93
C PHE A 250 -4.03 6.77 21.75
N HIS A 251 -4.40 6.05 22.82
CA HIS A 251 -5.55 5.16 22.83
C HIS A 251 -6.84 5.90 22.45
N ASP A 252 -7.11 7.02 23.11
CA ASP A 252 -8.37 7.75 22.95
C ASP A 252 -8.51 8.33 21.54
N LEU A 253 -7.44 8.92 20.99
CA LEU A 253 -7.43 9.44 19.63
C LEU A 253 -7.66 8.36 18.55
N ASN A 254 -7.19 7.13 18.79
CA ASN A 254 -7.24 6.06 17.79
C ASN A 254 -8.47 5.15 17.90
N ASN A 255 -9.07 5.02 19.09
CA ASN A 255 -10.16 4.07 19.34
C ASN A 255 -11.54 4.73 19.54
N LEU A 256 -11.60 5.97 20.02
CA LEU A 256 -12.89 6.66 20.22
C LEU A 256 -13.41 7.31 18.93
N GLY A 257 -12.57 7.43 17.90
CA GLY A 257 -12.98 7.89 16.57
C GLY A 257 -13.75 6.83 15.77
N LYS A 258 -14.79 7.27 15.05
CA LYS A 258 -15.52 6.40 14.11
C LYS A 258 -14.76 6.27 12.79
N LYS A 259 -14.43 5.04 12.38
CA LYS A 259 -13.80 4.77 11.09
C LYS A 259 -14.79 5.01 9.94
N ILE A 260 -14.29 5.61 8.86
CA ILE A 260 -15.05 5.81 7.61
C ILE A 260 -15.31 4.44 6.96
N ASN A 261 -16.48 4.27 6.32
CA ASN A 261 -16.79 3.08 5.53
C ASN A 261 -15.82 2.95 4.35
N VAL A 262 -15.33 1.73 4.07
CA VAL A 262 -14.38 1.47 2.97
C VAL A 262 -14.94 1.88 1.61
N SER A 263 -16.22 1.64 1.33
CA SER A 263 -16.85 2.03 0.06
C SER A 263 -16.84 3.55 -0.11
N GLN A 264 -17.20 4.28 0.94
CA GLN A 264 -17.18 5.75 0.97
C GLN A 264 -15.75 6.30 0.80
N ALA A 265 -14.78 5.69 1.49
CA ALA A 265 -13.37 6.06 1.32
C ALA A 265 -12.86 5.81 -0.10
N THR A 266 -13.34 4.75 -0.76
CA THR A 266 -12.99 4.39 -2.14
C THR A 266 -13.61 5.38 -3.14
N GLU A 267 -14.84 5.84 -2.89
CA GLU A 267 -15.51 6.87 -3.69
C GLU A 267 -14.75 8.20 -3.68
N PHE A 268 -14.28 8.62 -2.51
CA PHE A 268 -13.60 9.91 -2.36
C PHE A 268 -12.14 9.88 -2.82
N ASP A 269 -11.48 8.72 -2.87
CA ASP A 269 -10.08 8.61 -3.32
C ASP A 269 -9.95 8.58 -4.84
N GLN A 270 -10.29 9.71 -5.48
CA GLN A 270 -10.13 9.92 -6.93
C GLN A 270 -8.67 9.91 -7.39
N GLY A 271 -7.72 10.03 -6.45
CA GLY A 271 -6.29 9.91 -6.77
C GLY A 271 -5.81 8.48 -6.99
N ASN A 272 -6.65 7.49 -6.71
CA ASN A 272 -6.37 6.10 -7.05
C ASN A 272 -6.79 5.82 -8.50
N PRO A 273 -5.87 5.41 -9.40
CA PRO A 273 -6.18 5.16 -10.80
C PRO A 273 -7.27 4.11 -11.04
N ILE A 274 -7.39 3.09 -10.18
CA ILE A 274 -8.45 2.07 -10.29
C ILE A 274 -9.80 2.65 -9.89
N ASN A 275 -9.86 3.46 -8.83
CA ASN A 275 -11.12 4.10 -8.43
C ASN A 275 -11.60 5.08 -9.50
N ASN A 276 -10.65 5.77 -10.16
CA ASN A 276 -10.95 6.63 -11.30
C ASN A 276 -11.47 5.81 -12.49
N PHE A 277 -10.84 4.68 -12.81
CA PHE A 277 -11.35 3.75 -13.84
C PHE A 277 -12.77 3.28 -13.55
N VAL A 278 -13.06 2.87 -12.31
CA VAL A 278 -14.42 2.47 -11.90
C VAL A 278 -15.41 3.60 -12.18
N ARG A 279 -15.07 4.84 -11.84
CA ARG A 279 -15.96 5.98 -12.09
C ARG A 279 -16.15 6.28 -13.57
N VAL A 280 -15.06 6.54 -14.28
CA VAL A 280 -15.13 7.08 -15.65
C VAL A 280 -15.56 6.01 -16.65
N GLU A 281 -15.03 4.80 -16.52
CA GLU A 281 -15.28 3.74 -17.51
C GLU A 281 -16.47 2.87 -17.13
N LEU A 282 -16.61 2.49 -15.85
CA LEU A 282 -17.68 1.58 -15.46
C LEU A 282 -18.98 2.31 -15.14
N GLU A 283 -18.95 3.34 -14.29
CA GLU A 283 -20.16 4.09 -13.91
C GLU A 283 -20.64 4.98 -15.06
N ASP A 284 -19.78 5.89 -15.55
CA ASP A 284 -20.16 6.88 -16.55
C ASP A 284 -20.17 6.31 -17.98
N GLY A 285 -19.33 5.31 -18.27
CA GLY A 285 -19.19 4.71 -19.60
C GLY A 285 -20.15 3.53 -19.83
N ILE A 286 -19.94 2.42 -19.13
CA ILE A 286 -20.69 1.17 -19.31
C ILE A 286 -22.07 1.22 -18.62
N GLY A 287 -22.24 2.07 -17.59
CA GLY A 287 -23.49 2.20 -16.84
C GLY A 287 -23.64 1.22 -15.68
N ILE A 288 -22.54 0.74 -15.11
CA ILE A 288 -22.55 -0.11 -13.91
C ILE A 288 -23.01 0.69 -12.69
N VAL A 289 -24.13 0.27 -12.09
CA VAL A 289 -24.69 0.92 -10.89
C VAL A 289 -23.94 0.46 -9.65
N THR A 290 -23.53 1.41 -8.80
CA THR A 290 -22.78 1.12 -7.57
C THR A 290 -23.53 1.49 -6.29
N THR A 291 -23.16 0.84 -5.19
CA THR A 291 -23.70 1.10 -3.86
C THR A 291 -22.63 1.01 -2.78
N GLU A 292 -22.85 1.68 -1.66
CA GLU A 292 -22.04 1.54 -0.45
C GLU A 292 -22.58 0.48 0.51
N ARG A 293 -23.84 0.06 0.33
CA ARG A 293 -24.58 -0.80 1.26
C ARG A 293 -24.58 -2.24 0.78
N ASP A 294 -24.21 -3.14 1.68
CA ASP A 294 -24.22 -4.57 1.39
C ASP A 294 -25.62 -5.15 1.60
N VAL A 295 -26.19 -5.73 0.55
CA VAL A 295 -27.52 -6.34 0.56
C VAL A 295 -27.39 -7.82 0.91
N LYS A 296 -27.67 -8.15 2.18
CA LYS A 296 -27.66 -9.54 2.68
C LYS A 296 -28.83 -10.38 2.14
N ASP A 297 -29.99 -9.76 2.02
CA ASP A 297 -31.20 -10.39 1.51
C ASP A 297 -31.28 -10.22 -0.02
N TRP A 298 -30.90 -11.27 -0.74
CA TRP A 298 -30.83 -11.23 -2.21
C TRP A 298 -32.18 -11.01 -2.89
N GLY A 299 -33.30 -11.21 -2.18
CA GLY A 299 -34.63 -10.85 -2.70
C GLY A 299 -34.86 -9.34 -2.81
N LYS A 300 -33.99 -8.53 -2.19
CA LYS A 300 -34.00 -7.06 -2.22
C LYS A 300 -32.79 -6.47 -2.94
N ASP A 301 -32.03 -7.32 -3.63
CA ASP A 301 -30.91 -6.91 -4.45
C ASP A 301 -31.44 -6.13 -5.66
N ASP A 302 -30.91 -4.93 -5.89
CA ASP A 302 -31.34 -4.02 -6.97
C ASP A 302 -30.41 -4.08 -8.19
N GLY A 303 -29.50 -5.05 -8.23
CA GLY A 303 -28.48 -5.21 -9.27
C GLY A 303 -27.23 -4.36 -9.07
N SER A 304 -27.19 -3.48 -8.06
CA SER A 304 -26.02 -2.63 -7.81
C SER A 304 -24.84 -3.41 -7.21
N LEU A 305 -23.63 -2.97 -7.56
CA LEU A 305 -22.39 -3.56 -7.07
C LEU A 305 -21.74 -2.71 -5.97
N LEU A 306 -21.18 -3.39 -4.97
CA LEU A 306 -20.45 -2.72 -3.90
C LEU A 306 -19.17 -2.07 -4.45
N ARG A 307 -19.01 -0.76 -4.22
CA ARG A 307 -17.84 -0.01 -4.73
C ARG A 307 -16.50 -0.59 -4.25
N LYS A 308 -16.43 -1.05 -2.99
CA LYS A 308 -15.25 -1.75 -2.45
C LYS A 308 -14.91 -3.03 -3.22
N ASP A 309 -15.91 -3.74 -3.74
CA ASP A 309 -15.72 -5.00 -4.46
C ASP A 309 -15.25 -4.72 -5.88
N LEU A 310 -15.80 -3.71 -6.55
CA LEU A 310 -15.31 -3.23 -7.84
C LEU A 310 -13.82 -2.84 -7.79
N ALA A 311 -13.41 -2.10 -6.75
CA ALA A 311 -11.99 -1.78 -6.57
C ALA A 311 -11.12 -3.04 -6.39
N GLY A 312 -11.60 -4.04 -5.66
CA GLY A 312 -10.91 -5.31 -5.47
C GLY A 312 -10.86 -6.20 -6.73
N ILE A 313 -11.94 -6.24 -7.51
CA ILE A 313 -12.02 -6.98 -8.78
C ILE A 313 -11.07 -6.37 -9.80
N ASN A 314 -11.12 -5.04 -9.96
CA ASN A 314 -10.25 -4.34 -10.89
C ASN A 314 -8.78 -4.38 -10.45
N ALA A 315 -8.49 -4.39 -9.13
CA ALA A 315 -7.12 -4.63 -8.66
C ALA A 315 -6.57 -6.00 -9.09
N ILE A 316 -7.41 -7.03 -9.20
CA ILE A 316 -6.98 -8.33 -9.74
C ILE A 316 -6.76 -8.20 -11.25
N ALA A 317 -7.72 -7.62 -11.98
CA ALA A 317 -7.65 -7.48 -13.43
C ALA A 317 -6.41 -6.69 -13.90
N PHE A 318 -6.08 -5.60 -13.20
CA PHE A 318 -4.96 -4.74 -13.54
C PHE A 318 -3.63 -5.22 -12.94
N LEU A 319 -3.60 -5.71 -11.71
CA LEU A 319 -2.36 -5.88 -10.94
C LEU A 319 -2.13 -7.29 -10.40
N ASN A 320 -3.11 -8.19 -10.55
CA ASN A 320 -3.16 -9.48 -9.85
C ASN A 320 -2.99 -9.34 -8.33
N LYS A 321 -3.63 -8.31 -7.75
CA LYS A 321 -3.63 -8.02 -6.32
C LYS A 321 -5.05 -7.86 -5.81
N THR A 322 -5.27 -8.12 -4.53
CA THR A 322 -6.59 -8.02 -3.89
C THR A 322 -6.98 -6.60 -3.49
N ASN A 323 -6.10 -5.60 -3.69
CA ASN A 323 -6.33 -4.21 -3.34
C ASN A 323 -5.66 -3.26 -4.34
N ALA A 324 -6.23 -2.05 -4.46
CA ALA A 324 -5.81 -1.05 -5.43
C ALA A 324 -4.63 -0.15 -5.00
N ARG A 325 -3.99 -0.41 -3.86
CA ARG A 325 -3.05 0.55 -3.25
C ARG A 325 -1.81 0.83 -4.10
N THR A 326 -1.34 -0.16 -4.85
CA THR A 326 -0.13 -0.04 -5.68
C THR A 326 -0.45 0.25 -7.15
N ALA A 327 -1.67 0.70 -7.45
CA ALA A 327 -2.04 1.07 -8.81
C ALA A 327 -1.34 2.36 -9.22
N THR A 328 -0.73 2.36 -10.40
CA THR A 328 -0.12 3.56 -11.00
C THR A 328 -0.88 3.95 -12.26
N PRO A 329 -0.97 5.25 -12.60
CA PRO A 329 -1.64 5.70 -13.82
C PRO A 329 -1.12 5.02 -15.07
N LEU A 330 0.20 4.83 -15.16
CA LEU A 330 0.85 4.16 -16.29
C LEU A 330 0.30 2.74 -16.51
N VAL A 331 0.30 1.90 -15.47
CA VAL A 331 -0.18 0.52 -15.57
C VAL A 331 -1.66 0.45 -15.91
N ILE A 332 -2.48 1.38 -15.39
CA ILE A 332 -3.89 1.43 -15.73
C ILE A 332 -4.08 1.87 -17.19
N SER A 333 -3.38 2.92 -17.64
CA SER A 333 -3.51 3.44 -19.01
C SER A 333 -3.18 2.41 -20.07
N GLU A 334 -2.12 1.61 -19.87
CA GLU A 334 -1.72 0.55 -20.80
C GLU A 334 -2.73 -0.59 -20.92
N ARG A 335 -3.51 -0.84 -19.86
CA ARG A 335 -4.39 -2.01 -19.75
C ARG A 335 -5.87 -1.66 -19.82
N LYS A 336 -6.18 -0.36 -19.87
CA LYS A 336 -7.52 0.21 -19.69
C LYS A 336 -8.53 -0.39 -20.68
N GLU A 337 -8.20 -0.39 -21.96
CA GLU A 337 -9.08 -0.83 -23.03
C GLU A 337 -9.46 -2.31 -22.88
N ASP A 338 -8.48 -3.16 -22.55
CA ASP A 338 -8.74 -4.58 -22.32
C ASP A 338 -9.60 -4.82 -21.08
N ILE A 339 -9.39 -4.08 -20.00
CA ILE A 339 -10.24 -4.27 -18.82
C ILE A 339 -11.65 -3.70 -19.05
N ALA A 340 -11.80 -2.63 -19.84
CA ALA A 340 -13.11 -2.13 -20.24
C ALA A 340 -13.88 -3.15 -21.08
N ARG A 341 -13.24 -3.76 -22.09
CA ARG A 341 -13.83 -4.84 -22.91
C ARG A 341 -14.28 -6.05 -22.10
N LEU A 342 -13.55 -6.39 -21.03
CA LEU A 342 -13.97 -7.43 -20.09
C LEU A 342 -15.29 -7.06 -19.41
N TRP A 343 -15.43 -5.81 -18.95
CA TRP A 343 -16.64 -5.34 -18.28
C TRP A 343 -17.83 -5.20 -19.22
N GLU A 344 -17.61 -4.78 -20.47
CA GLU A 344 -18.65 -4.79 -21.50
C GLU A 344 -19.20 -6.22 -21.69
N SER A 345 -18.32 -7.20 -21.81
CA SER A 345 -18.71 -8.62 -21.90
C SER A 345 -19.45 -9.09 -20.63
N ILE A 346 -18.99 -8.73 -19.44
CA ILE A 346 -19.69 -9.04 -18.17
C ILE A 346 -21.09 -8.42 -18.13
N SER A 347 -21.25 -7.19 -18.61
CA SER A 347 -22.54 -6.50 -18.60
C SER A 347 -23.60 -7.17 -19.48
N ASN A 348 -23.17 -8.00 -20.44
CA ASN A 348 -24.04 -8.78 -21.31
C ASN A 348 -24.44 -10.14 -20.71
N ILE A 349 -23.92 -10.53 -19.54
CA ILE A 349 -24.31 -11.79 -18.89
C ILE A 349 -25.80 -11.71 -18.50
N PRO A 350 -26.64 -12.70 -18.88
CA PRO A 350 -28.06 -12.70 -18.54
C PRO A 350 -28.33 -12.54 -17.04
N GLY A 351 -29.19 -11.58 -16.68
CA GLY A 351 -29.58 -11.30 -15.30
C GLY A 351 -28.56 -10.49 -14.49
N PHE A 352 -27.42 -10.10 -15.07
CA PHE A 352 -26.42 -9.27 -14.40
C PHE A 352 -26.87 -7.80 -14.36
N GLY A 353 -26.67 -7.12 -13.24
CA GLY A 353 -27.05 -5.70 -13.09
C GLY A 353 -28.55 -5.41 -13.05
N GLU A 354 -29.41 -6.42 -13.13
CA GLU A 354 -30.87 -6.28 -13.08
C GLU A 354 -31.43 -6.35 -11.65
N ASP A 355 -32.73 -6.03 -11.46
CA ASP A 355 -33.42 -6.32 -10.21
C ASP A 355 -33.29 -7.81 -9.84
N LYS A 356 -32.87 -8.06 -8.60
CA LYS A 356 -32.55 -9.38 -8.03
C LYS A 356 -31.44 -10.12 -8.78
N ALA A 357 -30.44 -9.41 -9.29
CA ALA A 357 -29.33 -9.97 -10.05
C ALA A 357 -28.65 -11.16 -9.35
N LYS A 358 -28.47 -11.10 -8.01
CA LYS A 358 -27.89 -12.21 -7.23
C LYS A 358 -28.74 -13.47 -7.15
N VAL A 359 -30.04 -13.39 -7.44
CA VAL A 359 -30.95 -14.54 -7.53
C VAL A 359 -30.97 -15.11 -8.96
N LYS A 360 -30.70 -14.26 -9.96
CA LYS A 360 -30.75 -14.64 -11.38
C LYS A 360 -29.46 -15.31 -11.86
N THR A 361 -28.31 -14.83 -11.39
CA THR A 361 -27.02 -15.27 -11.91
C THR A 361 -25.94 -15.30 -10.82
N VAL A 362 -25.06 -16.31 -10.87
CA VAL A 362 -23.90 -16.37 -9.99
C VAL A 362 -22.88 -15.28 -10.33
N ALA A 363 -22.90 -14.72 -11.54
CA ALA A 363 -21.99 -13.64 -11.96
C ALA A 363 -22.14 -12.37 -11.11
N SER A 364 -23.30 -12.17 -10.49
CA SER A 364 -23.56 -11.03 -9.57
C SER A 364 -22.85 -11.18 -8.22
N GLN A 365 -22.20 -12.32 -7.95
CA GLN A 365 -21.40 -12.51 -6.75
C GLN A 365 -19.95 -12.04 -6.99
N PRO A 366 -19.38 -11.21 -6.10
CA PRO A 366 -18.05 -10.63 -6.31
C PRO A 366 -16.93 -11.67 -6.53
N VAL A 367 -17.04 -12.87 -5.97
CA VAL A 367 -16.02 -13.92 -6.14
C VAL A 367 -15.96 -14.47 -7.57
N VAL A 368 -17.09 -14.50 -8.29
CA VAL A 368 -17.13 -14.91 -9.70
C VAL A 368 -16.51 -13.83 -10.58
N LEU A 369 -16.81 -12.55 -10.30
CA LEU A 369 -16.19 -11.42 -11.00
C LEU A 369 -14.66 -11.38 -10.77
N LYS A 370 -14.20 -11.72 -9.55
CA LYS A 370 -12.76 -11.89 -9.26
C LYS A 370 -12.13 -13.03 -10.09
N ALA A 371 -12.87 -14.10 -10.36
CA ALA A 371 -12.40 -15.19 -11.19
C ALA A 371 -12.23 -14.75 -12.66
N LEU A 372 -13.21 -14.02 -13.21
CA LEU A 372 -13.12 -13.43 -14.55
C LEU A 372 -11.96 -12.42 -14.67
N ALA A 373 -11.82 -11.54 -13.69
CA ALA A 373 -10.69 -10.61 -13.61
C ALA A 373 -9.34 -11.35 -13.57
N LYS A 374 -9.27 -12.47 -12.83
CA LYS A 374 -8.06 -13.30 -12.77
C LYS A 374 -7.74 -13.94 -14.12
N LEU A 375 -8.74 -14.40 -14.85
CA LEU A 375 -8.56 -14.96 -16.20
C LEU A 375 -8.01 -13.92 -17.17
N ALA A 376 -8.61 -12.73 -17.20
CA ALA A 376 -8.13 -11.65 -18.05
C ALA A 376 -6.66 -11.30 -17.75
N PHE A 377 -6.30 -11.19 -16.46
CA PHE A 377 -4.91 -10.98 -16.09
C PHE A 377 -3.99 -12.13 -16.52
N ASP A 378 -4.41 -13.38 -16.30
CA ASP A 378 -3.59 -14.56 -16.61
C ASP A 378 -3.32 -14.70 -18.11
N LEU A 379 -4.28 -14.33 -18.96
CA LEU A 379 -4.17 -14.43 -20.41
C LEU A 379 -3.36 -13.27 -21.02
N LEU A 380 -3.47 -12.06 -20.47
CA LEU A 380 -2.84 -10.87 -21.06
C LEU A 380 -1.51 -10.47 -20.39
N TYR A 381 -1.45 -10.52 -19.06
CA TYR A 381 -0.44 -9.79 -18.28
C TYR A 381 0.40 -10.65 -17.36
N SER A 382 0.04 -11.93 -17.15
CA SER A 382 0.85 -12.85 -16.37
C SER A 382 2.18 -13.15 -17.06
N ASN A 383 3.24 -13.29 -16.27
CA ASN A 383 4.54 -13.77 -16.76
C ASN A 383 4.48 -15.22 -17.27
N ARG A 384 3.41 -15.96 -16.92
CA ARG A 384 3.14 -17.33 -17.37
C ARG A 384 2.00 -17.38 -18.39
N ARG A 385 1.69 -16.27 -19.06
CA ARG A 385 0.63 -16.25 -20.07
C ARG A 385 0.99 -17.18 -21.23
N PRO A 386 0.00 -17.82 -21.87
CA PRO A 386 0.21 -18.53 -23.13
C PRO A 386 0.72 -17.58 -24.23
N GLU A 387 1.45 -18.11 -25.21
CA GLU A 387 1.92 -17.32 -26.37
C GLU A 387 0.75 -16.70 -27.15
N ASN A 388 -0.32 -17.46 -27.33
CA ASN A 388 -1.59 -17.02 -27.93
C ASN A 388 -2.55 -16.38 -26.91
N GLY A 389 -2.02 -15.80 -25.83
CA GLY A 389 -2.81 -15.24 -24.72
C GLY A 389 -3.84 -14.18 -25.16
N ARG A 390 -3.51 -13.36 -26.18
CA ARG A 390 -4.44 -12.37 -26.74
C ARG A 390 -5.65 -13.02 -27.40
N ASP A 391 -5.43 -13.99 -28.28
CA ASP A 391 -6.51 -14.71 -28.98
C ASP A 391 -7.42 -15.44 -27.99
N LEU A 392 -6.83 -16.03 -26.94
CA LEU A 392 -7.56 -16.68 -25.86
C LEU A 392 -8.40 -15.70 -25.05
N TYR A 393 -7.88 -14.49 -24.80
CA TYR A 393 -8.62 -13.42 -24.15
C TYR A 393 -9.77 -12.92 -25.04
N ASP A 394 -9.53 -12.71 -26.33
CA ASP A 394 -10.57 -12.29 -27.27
C ASP A 394 -11.69 -13.33 -27.37
N ARG A 395 -11.34 -14.62 -27.35
CA ARG A 395 -12.31 -15.72 -27.23
C ARG A 395 -13.08 -15.71 -25.91
N LEU A 396 -12.39 -15.44 -24.79
CA LEU A 396 -13.04 -15.35 -23.47
C LEU A 396 -14.12 -14.27 -23.46
N VAL A 397 -13.83 -13.06 -23.95
CA VAL A 397 -14.79 -11.95 -23.92
C VAL A 397 -15.88 -12.05 -24.98
N SER A 398 -15.57 -12.65 -26.14
CA SER A 398 -16.56 -12.78 -27.22
C SER A 398 -17.62 -13.85 -26.97
N ASN A 399 -17.30 -14.84 -26.13
CA ASN A 399 -18.16 -16.00 -25.88
C ASN A 399 -18.56 -16.11 -24.40
N LEU A 400 -18.46 -15.02 -23.63
CA LEU A 400 -18.74 -15.07 -22.19
C LEU A 400 -20.24 -15.34 -21.92
N ASP A 401 -21.10 -14.88 -22.81
CA ASP A 401 -22.55 -15.12 -22.84
C ASP A 401 -22.92 -16.58 -23.10
N ASP A 402 -22.05 -17.37 -23.75
CA ASP A 402 -22.23 -18.82 -23.92
C ASP A 402 -22.07 -19.60 -22.59
N VAL A 403 -21.44 -18.98 -21.58
CA VAL A 403 -21.30 -19.61 -20.26
C VAL A 403 -22.61 -19.45 -19.50
N ASN A 404 -23.25 -20.57 -19.18
CA ASN A 404 -24.43 -20.56 -18.32
C ASN A 404 -24.07 -20.20 -16.87
N PHE A 405 -24.22 -18.93 -16.50
CA PHE A 405 -24.04 -18.42 -15.14
C PHE A 405 -25.29 -18.57 -14.25
N SER A 406 -26.32 -19.33 -14.65
CA SER A 406 -27.44 -19.62 -13.77
C SER A 406 -27.03 -20.47 -12.56
N HIS A 407 -27.76 -20.35 -11.46
CA HIS A 407 -27.50 -21.14 -10.26
C HIS A 407 -27.71 -22.65 -10.48
N ASP A 408 -28.48 -23.05 -11.49
CA ASP A 408 -28.79 -24.45 -11.77
C ASP A 408 -27.68 -25.18 -12.54
N ASN A 409 -26.70 -24.46 -13.08
CA ASN A 409 -25.58 -25.07 -13.76
C ASN A 409 -24.75 -25.94 -12.79
N ARG A 410 -24.66 -27.24 -13.12
CA ARG A 410 -23.96 -28.28 -12.35
C ARG A 410 -22.49 -27.96 -12.10
N MET A 411 -21.85 -27.24 -13.01
CA MET A 411 -20.44 -26.84 -12.87
C MET A 411 -20.16 -26.13 -11.54
N TRP A 412 -21.07 -25.25 -11.10
CA TRP A 412 -20.90 -24.49 -9.86
C TRP A 412 -21.05 -25.34 -8.59
N ARG A 413 -21.70 -26.50 -8.72
CA ARG A 413 -22.05 -27.41 -7.62
C ARG A 413 -21.10 -28.59 -7.50
N TYR A 414 -20.06 -28.66 -8.34
CA TYR A 414 -19.18 -29.82 -8.49
C TYR A 414 -18.68 -30.41 -7.16
N TYR A 415 -18.21 -29.58 -6.24
CA TYR A 415 -17.65 -30.04 -4.95
C TYR A 415 -18.69 -30.58 -3.97
N GLN A 416 -19.98 -30.31 -4.21
CA GLN A 416 -21.09 -30.85 -3.41
C GLN A 416 -21.68 -32.13 -4.00
N MET A 417 -21.24 -32.51 -5.20
CA MET A 417 -21.73 -33.70 -5.91
C MET A 417 -21.02 -34.96 -5.44
N THR A 418 -21.74 -36.09 -5.46
CA THR A 418 -21.16 -37.42 -5.27
C THR A 418 -20.28 -37.82 -6.47
N GLU A 419 -19.49 -38.88 -6.34
CA GLU A 419 -18.66 -39.38 -7.45
C GLU A 419 -19.50 -39.78 -8.67
N GLU A 420 -20.68 -40.36 -8.45
CA GLU A 420 -21.61 -40.74 -9.51
C GLU A 420 -22.16 -39.52 -10.24
N GLU A 421 -22.52 -38.47 -9.51
CA GLU A 421 -23.03 -37.21 -10.08
C GLU A 421 -21.95 -36.47 -10.90
N ARG A 422 -20.67 -36.60 -10.53
CA ARG A 422 -19.54 -36.01 -11.26
C ARG A 422 -19.25 -36.68 -12.60
N ASN A 423 -19.72 -37.91 -12.82
CA ASN A 423 -19.61 -38.62 -14.09
C ASN A 423 -20.66 -38.18 -15.12
N HIS A 424 -21.48 -37.16 -14.81
CA HIS A 424 -22.48 -36.65 -15.73
C HIS A 424 -21.85 -36.05 -17.00
N PRO A 425 -22.38 -36.32 -18.21
CA PRO A 425 -21.80 -35.85 -19.47
C PRO A 425 -21.58 -34.33 -19.54
N GLU A 426 -22.46 -33.54 -18.92
CA GLU A 426 -22.37 -32.07 -18.91
C GLU A 426 -21.14 -31.51 -18.20
N ILE A 427 -20.54 -32.24 -17.24
CA ILE A 427 -19.37 -31.78 -16.46
C ILE A 427 -18.17 -32.72 -16.60
N SER A 428 -18.22 -33.60 -17.60
CA SER A 428 -17.13 -34.53 -17.89
C SER A 428 -15.83 -33.77 -18.22
N GLY A 429 -14.71 -34.24 -17.67
CA GLY A 429 -13.39 -33.62 -17.84
C GLY A 429 -13.12 -32.39 -16.95
N LEU A 430 -14.11 -31.85 -16.25
CA LEU A 430 -13.91 -30.70 -15.35
C LEU A 430 -12.91 -31.03 -14.22
N ALA A 431 -12.95 -32.25 -13.70
CA ALA A 431 -12.02 -32.76 -12.70
C ALA A 431 -10.56 -32.40 -12.98
N ALA A 432 -10.11 -32.57 -14.24
CA ALA A 432 -8.73 -32.35 -14.64
C ALA A 432 -8.28 -30.88 -14.56
N PHE A 433 -9.24 -29.94 -14.58
CA PHE A 433 -8.99 -28.50 -14.42
C PHE A 433 -9.03 -28.06 -12.96
N LEU A 434 -9.49 -28.92 -12.06
CA LEU A 434 -9.57 -28.60 -10.65
C LEU A 434 -8.31 -29.14 -9.94
N PRO A 435 -7.80 -28.43 -8.91
CA PRO A 435 -6.64 -28.94 -8.19
C PRO A 435 -6.98 -30.31 -7.54
N ASP A 436 -6.00 -31.17 -7.27
CA ASP A 436 -6.21 -32.56 -6.81
C ASP A 436 -7.29 -33.34 -7.59
N SER A 437 -7.44 -33.06 -8.89
CA SER A 437 -8.50 -33.64 -9.74
C SER A 437 -9.93 -33.43 -9.21
N GLY A 438 -10.15 -32.38 -8.40
CA GLY A 438 -11.42 -32.10 -7.77
C GLY A 438 -11.75 -32.97 -6.54
N LEU A 439 -10.77 -33.69 -6.00
CA LEU A 439 -10.90 -34.43 -4.75
C LEU A 439 -10.77 -33.50 -3.54
N VAL A 440 -11.51 -33.82 -2.48
CA VAL A 440 -11.34 -33.19 -1.16
C VAL A 440 -10.38 -34.08 -0.37
N THR A 441 -9.18 -33.59 -0.12
CA THR A 441 -8.14 -34.32 0.63
C THR A 441 -8.17 -33.95 2.12
N PRO A 442 -7.71 -34.82 3.03
CA PRO A 442 -7.61 -34.50 4.47
C PRO A 442 -6.81 -33.22 4.74
N ASP A 443 -5.83 -32.93 3.88
CA ASP A 443 -4.95 -31.76 3.97
C ASP A 443 -5.54 -30.50 3.32
N SER A 444 -6.64 -30.62 2.56
CA SER A 444 -7.32 -29.48 1.93
C SER A 444 -8.84 -29.64 1.91
N ASN A 445 -9.51 -29.06 2.92
CA ASN A 445 -10.95 -28.87 2.86
C ASN A 445 -11.27 -27.71 1.89
N ARG A 446 -11.97 -28.01 0.80
CA ARG A 446 -12.29 -27.06 -0.28
C ARG A 446 -13.76 -26.69 -0.26
N ASP A 447 -14.13 -25.95 0.78
CA ASP A 447 -15.46 -25.35 0.87
C ASP A 447 -15.55 -24.12 -0.06
N LEU A 448 -16.13 -24.32 -1.24
CA LEU A 448 -16.43 -23.21 -2.16
C LEU A 448 -17.69 -22.45 -1.77
N GLY A 449 -18.55 -23.01 -0.91
CA GLY A 449 -19.89 -22.54 -0.63
C GLY A 449 -20.95 -23.63 -0.81
N ALA A 450 -22.22 -23.22 -0.84
CA ALA A 450 -23.35 -24.14 -0.82
C ALA A 450 -24.48 -23.77 -1.78
N TYR A 451 -25.03 -24.78 -2.45
CA TYR A 451 -26.29 -24.72 -3.19
C TYR A 451 -27.47 -25.05 -2.27
N GLN A 452 -28.29 -24.04 -1.98
CA GLN A 452 -29.45 -24.16 -1.09
C GLN A 452 -30.62 -23.35 -1.63
N GLY A 453 -31.83 -23.91 -1.60
CA GLY A 453 -33.04 -23.22 -2.05
C GLY A 453 -33.00 -22.79 -3.52
N GLY A 454 -32.35 -23.58 -4.39
CA GLY A 454 -32.18 -23.25 -5.81
C GLY A 454 -31.05 -22.26 -6.11
N LEU A 455 -30.32 -21.79 -5.09
CA LEU A 455 -29.30 -20.75 -5.24
C LEU A 455 -27.92 -21.26 -4.84
N MET A 456 -26.97 -21.13 -5.74
CA MET A 456 -25.55 -21.31 -5.43
C MET A 456 -24.99 -20.06 -4.72
N ARG A 457 -24.52 -20.20 -3.49
CA ARG A 457 -23.87 -19.14 -2.70
C ARG A 457 -22.42 -19.52 -2.43
N PHE A 458 -21.47 -18.73 -2.93
CA PHE A 458 -20.06 -18.98 -2.67
C PHE A 458 -19.62 -18.43 -1.31
N GLY A 459 -18.60 -19.04 -0.72
CA GLY A 459 -18.08 -18.72 0.61
C GLY A 459 -17.35 -17.37 0.68
N ALA A 460 -17.15 -16.86 1.90
CA ALA A 460 -16.51 -15.56 2.15
C ALA A 460 -14.99 -15.55 1.91
N LYS A 461 -14.34 -16.73 1.82
CA LYS A 461 -12.90 -16.87 1.57
C LYS A 461 -12.56 -16.71 0.10
N HIS A 462 -12.82 -15.53 -0.46
CA HIS A 462 -12.72 -15.31 -1.91
C HIS A 462 -11.34 -15.69 -2.48
N ASN A 463 -10.25 -15.45 -1.74
CA ASN A 463 -8.89 -15.72 -2.21
C ASN A 463 -8.60 -17.19 -2.54
N ASP A 464 -9.26 -18.10 -1.84
CA ASP A 464 -9.11 -19.54 -2.05
C ASP A 464 -10.09 -20.02 -3.15
N ILE A 465 -11.22 -19.33 -3.29
CA ILE A 465 -12.35 -19.74 -4.14
C ILE A 465 -12.21 -19.25 -5.58
N TYR A 466 -11.93 -17.94 -5.80
CA TYR A 466 -11.90 -17.38 -7.16
C TYR A 466 -10.89 -18.08 -8.09
N PRO A 467 -9.71 -18.58 -7.64
CA PRO A 467 -8.81 -19.31 -8.52
C PRO A 467 -9.41 -20.63 -9.01
N ILE A 468 -10.28 -21.27 -8.22
CA ILE A 468 -10.94 -22.53 -8.58
C ILE A 468 -12.11 -22.23 -9.54
N LEU A 469 -12.89 -21.18 -9.27
CA LEU A 469 -13.94 -20.74 -10.19
C LEU A 469 -13.37 -20.32 -11.55
N ALA A 470 -12.18 -19.69 -11.56
CA ALA A 470 -11.48 -19.36 -12.80
C ALA A 470 -11.16 -20.62 -13.61
N ASP A 471 -10.76 -21.72 -12.97
CA ASP A 471 -10.52 -22.99 -13.66
C ASP A 471 -11.80 -23.64 -14.20
N MET A 472 -12.91 -23.54 -13.46
CA MET A 472 -14.21 -24.00 -13.95
C MET A 472 -14.59 -23.27 -15.24
N ILE A 473 -14.40 -21.95 -15.27
CA ILE A 473 -14.62 -21.13 -16.46
C ILE A 473 -13.61 -21.49 -17.57
N ARG A 474 -12.33 -21.75 -17.25
CA ARG A 474 -11.34 -22.24 -18.23
C ARG A 474 -11.80 -23.50 -18.93
N TRP A 475 -12.23 -24.49 -18.15
CA TRP A 475 -12.74 -25.76 -18.69
C TRP A 475 -13.92 -25.51 -19.63
N LYS A 476 -14.90 -24.72 -19.17
CA LYS A 476 -16.11 -24.44 -19.96
C LYS A 476 -15.80 -23.71 -21.27
N MET A 477 -14.80 -22.84 -21.26
CA MET A 477 -14.38 -22.03 -22.40
C MET A 477 -13.28 -22.70 -23.25
N HIS A 478 -12.89 -23.93 -22.91
CA HIS A 478 -11.75 -24.66 -23.48
C HIS A 478 -10.47 -23.79 -23.57
N LEU A 479 -10.18 -23.08 -22.48
CA LEU A 479 -8.92 -22.35 -22.29
C LEU A 479 -7.84 -23.32 -21.77
N PRO A 480 -6.54 -22.98 -21.88
CA PRO A 480 -5.47 -23.83 -21.40
C PRO A 480 -5.63 -24.20 -19.92
N ASN A 481 -5.42 -25.49 -19.62
CA ASN A 481 -5.46 -26.00 -18.26
C ASN A 481 -4.18 -25.60 -17.52
N ARG A 482 -4.32 -24.96 -16.35
CA ARG A 482 -3.18 -24.57 -15.52
C ARG A 482 -2.50 -25.73 -14.79
N HIS A 483 -3.18 -26.87 -14.68
CA HIS A 483 -2.67 -28.07 -13.99
C HIS A 483 -2.12 -29.11 -14.94
N SER A 484 -2.31 -28.95 -16.25
CA SER A 484 -1.65 -29.80 -17.25
C SER A 484 -0.19 -29.36 -17.39
N PRO A 485 0.78 -30.30 -17.46
CA PRO A 485 2.12 -29.97 -17.90
C PRO A 485 2.05 -29.41 -19.34
N SER A 486 2.66 -28.25 -19.58
CA SER A 486 2.66 -27.62 -20.90
C SER A 486 3.40 -28.50 -21.91
N GLU A 487 2.98 -28.54 -23.18
CA GLU A 487 3.69 -29.23 -24.28
C GLU A 487 5.14 -28.76 -24.51
N ASN A 488 5.56 -27.67 -23.85
CA ASN A 488 6.96 -27.22 -23.76
C ASN A 488 7.82 -28.03 -22.77
N ASP A 489 7.25 -29.03 -22.07
CA ASP A 489 7.99 -30.04 -21.30
C ASP A 489 8.59 -31.10 -22.26
N GLN A 490 9.38 -30.67 -23.25
CA GLN A 490 10.38 -31.56 -23.84
C GLN A 490 11.41 -31.91 -22.75
N PRO A 491 11.90 -33.16 -22.69
CA PRO A 491 12.95 -33.56 -21.75
C PRO A 491 14.27 -32.86 -22.14
N GLY A 492 14.46 -31.63 -21.69
CA GLY A 492 15.63 -30.82 -22.03
C GLY A 492 15.56 -29.36 -21.58
N THR A 493 14.38 -28.79 -21.37
CA THR A 493 14.23 -27.42 -20.86
C THR A 493 14.15 -27.43 -19.33
N GLN A 494 15.26 -27.10 -18.67
CA GLN A 494 15.32 -26.98 -17.21
C GLN A 494 14.22 -26.04 -16.70
N ARG A 495 13.34 -26.57 -15.83
CA ARG A 495 12.44 -25.74 -15.02
C ARG A 495 13.28 -24.71 -14.26
N ARG A 496 12.76 -23.48 -14.10
CA ARG A 496 13.21 -22.54 -13.06
C ARG A 496 12.93 -23.14 -11.67
N GLY A 497 13.79 -24.05 -11.25
CA GLY A 497 13.67 -24.87 -10.03
C GLY A 497 15.05 -25.18 -9.46
N LEU A 498 15.10 -26.10 -8.49
CA LEU A 498 16.36 -26.62 -7.97
C LEU A 498 17.14 -27.33 -9.11
N PRO A 499 18.49 -27.40 -9.02
CA PRO A 499 19.32 -28.13 -9.98
C PRO A 499 18.92 -29.60 -10.14
N VAL A 500 19.51 -30.28 -11.11
CA VAL A 500 19.24 -31.71 -11.34
C VAL A 500 19.54 -32.55 -10.09
N ASP A 501 18.77 -33.62 -9.90
CA ASP A 501 19.03 -34.59 -8.85
C ASP A 501 20.47 -35.10 -8.91
N GLY A 502 21.07 -35.26 -7.73
CA GLY A 502 22.48 -35.60 -7.59
C GLY A 502 23.41 -34.40 -7.41
N THR A 503 22.94 -33.16 -7.58
CA THR A 503 23.77 -31.96 -7.40
C THR A 503 24.14 -31.76 -5.93
N ASP A 504 25.43 -31.75 -5.62
CA ASP A 504 25.94 -31.43 -4.28
C ASP A 504 25.78 -29.93 -4.00
N CYS A 505 25.30 -29.60 -2.81
CA CYS A 505 25.01 -28.26 -2.35
C CYS A 505 25.74 -27.99 -1.04
N ARG A 506 26.26 -26.78 -0.82
CA ARG A 506 26.86 -26.38 0.45
C ARG A 506 26.48 -24.96 0.85
N PHE A 507 26.42 -24.71 2.15
CA PHE A 507 26.14 -23.41 2.74
C PHE A 507 26.94 -23.24 4.02
N THR A 508 27.64 -22.11 4.18
CA THR A 508 28.39 -21.80 5.41
C THR A 508 27.65 -20.72 6.20
N TYR A 509 27.32 -21.01 7.46
CA TYR A 509 26.66 -20.05 8.34
C TYR A 509 27.12 -20.21 9.78
N GLY A 510 27.41 -19.09 10.46
CA GLY A 510 27.85 -19.09 11.86
C GLY A 510 29.16 -19.87 12.09
N GLY A 511 30.03 -19.97 11.08
CA GLY A 511 31.28 -20.74 11.14
C GLY A 511 31.09 -22.26 11.02
N ARG A 512 29.90 -22.74 10.66
CA ARG A 512 29.60 -24.15 10.37
C ARG A 512 29.25 -24.33 8.90
N ASP A 513 29.69 -25.45 8.33
CA ASP A 513 29.34 -25.86 6.98
C ASP A 513 28.17 -26.84 7.02
N TYR A 514 27.20 -26.57 6.16
CA TYR A 514 26.01 -27.38 5.93
C TYR A 514 26.10 -27.94 4.53
N VAL A 515 26.00 -29.25 4.41
CA VAL A 515 26.06 -29.96 3.13
C VAL A 515 24.67 -30.53 2.84
N GLY A 516 24.27 -30.47 1.58
CA GLY A 516 23.04 -31.05 1.11
C GLY A 516 23.17 -31.56 -0.31
N LYS A 517 22.15 -32.27 -0.77
CA LYS A 517 22.08 -32.83 -2.11
C LYS A 517 20.69 -32.67 -2.66
N ILE A 518 20.58 -32.42 -3.96
CA ILE A 518 19.28 -32.45 -4.61
C ILE A 518 18.87 -33.92 -4.82
N ALA A 519 17.72 -34.31 -4.29
CA ALA A 519 17.14 -35.63 -4.46
C ALA A 519 15.61 -35.51 -4.58
N ASP A 520 15.03 -36.18 -5.58
CA ASP A 520 13.59 -36.14 -5.88
C ASP A 520 13.06 -34.69 -6.05
N GLY A 521 13.89 -33.81 -6.62
CA GLY A 521 13.57 -32.39 -6.80
C GLY A 521 13.52 -31.56 -5.51
N LEU A 522 14.05 -32.08 -4.40
CA LEU A 522 14.16 -31.40 -3.11
C LEU A 522 15.63 -31.23 -2.70
N LEU A 523 15.96 -30.14 -2.01
CA LEU A 523 17.25 -30.00 -1.36
C LEU A 523 17.22 -30.71 0.00
N VAL A 524 17.89 -31.86 0.10
CA VAL A 524 18.05 -32.60 1.36
C VAL A 524 19.32 -32.13 2.03
N VAL A 525 19.20 -31.51 3.21
CA VAL A 525 20.35 -31.00 3.97
C VAL A 525 20.64 -31.95 5.13
N GLU A 526 21.90 -32.32 5.30
CA GLU A 526 22.29 -33.24 6.37
C GLU A 526 21.88 -32.70 7.75
N GLY A 527 21.12 -33.51 8.49
CA GLY A 527 20.60 -33.14 9.82
C GLY A 527 19.30 -32.34 9.80
N PHE A 528 18.68 -32.09 8.65
CA PHE A 528 17.45 -31.30 8.53
C PHE A 528 16.38 -31.96 7.64
N GLY A 529 15.49 -32.75 8.27
CA GLY A 529 14.20 -33.20 7.72
C GLY A 529 14.24 -33.94 6.37
N ASP A 530 13.06 -34.11 5.76
CA ASP A 530 12.87 -34.88 4.51
C ASP A 530 13.15 -34.06 3.23
N GLY A 531 13.81 -32.90 3.35
CA GLY A 531 14.19 -32.04 2.24
C GLY A 531 13.30 -30.82 2.00
N PHE A 532 13.83 -29.85 1.25
CA PHE A 532 13.26 -28.53 1.06
C PHE A 532 12.93 -28.24 -0.41
N LYS A 533 11.75 -27.67 -0.67
CA LYS A 533 11.31 -27.27 -2.02
C LYS A 533 12.04 -26.04 -2.59
N SER A 534 12.91 -25.39 -1.82
CA SER A 534 13.70 -24.24 -2.27
C SER A 534 14.93 -23.99 -1.38
N PHE A 535 15.95 -23.33 -1.94
CA PHE A 535 17.12 -22.88 -1.18
C PHE A 535 16.75 -21.95 -0.01
N SER A 536 15.76 -21.05 -0.19
CA SER A 536 15.34 -20.14 0.87
C SER A 536 14.69 -20.86 2.06
N ALA A 537 13.92 -21.92 1.80
CA ALA A 537 13.36 -22.74 2.87
C ALA A 537 14.45 -23.48 3.65
N ALA A 538 15.47 -24.00 2.96
CA ALA A 538 16.62 -24.65 3.58
C ALA A 538 17.46 -23.66 4.40
N SER A 539 17.78 -22.47 3.86
CA SER A 539 18.48 -21.41 4.60
C SER A 539 17.70 -20.97 5.83
N HIS A 540 16.38 -20.86 5.75
CA HIS A 540 15.55 -20.51 6.91
C HIS A 540 15.61 -21.60 7.98
N ALA A 541 15.52 -22.88 7.60
CA ALA A 541 15.61 -23.99 8.55
C ALA A 541 16.98 -24.02 9.27
N VAL A 542 18.07 -23.77 8.52
CA VAL A 542 19.44 -23.73 9.06
C VAL A 542 19.68 -22.52 9.96
N THR A 543 19.23 -21.34 9.54
CA THR A 543 19.60 -20.07 10.21
C THR A 543 18.55 -19.54 11.18
N GLN A 544 17.31 -20.03 11.10
CA GLN A 544 16.13 -19.48 11.79
C GLN A 544 15.89 -17.98 11.47
N THR A 545 16.34 -17.53 10.29
CA THR A 545 16.15 -16.15 9.80
C THR A 545 15.64 -16.14 8.37
N SER A 546 14.89 -15.10 7.98
CA SER A 546 14.41 -14.91 6.61
C SER A 546 15.54 -14.41 5.72
N ARG A 547 16.04 -15.27 4.81
CA ARG A 547 17.17 -14.98 3.91
C ARG A 547 16.85 -15.43 2.49
N ASN A 548 17.54 -14.83 1.53
CA ASN A 548 17.47 -15.26 0.14
C ASN A 548 18.41 -16.45 -0.07
N GLY A 549 17.87 -17.67 -0.06
CA GLY A 549 18.70 -18.87 -0.14
C GLY A 549 19.49 -19.01 -1.44
N TRP A 550 19.08 -18.34 -2.52
CA TRP A 550 19.87 -18.31 -3.76
C TRP A 550 21.25 -17.66 -3.57
N LEU A 551 21.40 -16.77 -2.59
CA LEU A 551 22.66 -16.11 -2.25
C LEU A 551 23.43 -16.81 -1.12
N ASP A 552 22.85 -17.84 -0.52
CA ASP A 552 23.45 -18.57 0.61
C ASP A 552 24.09 -19.88 0.12
N TRP A 553 23.46 -20.58 -0.82
CA TRP A 553 23.88 -21.91 -1.25
C TRP A 553 24.83 -21.88 -2.45
N HIS A 554 25.86 -22.72 -2.39
CA HIS A 554 26.75 -23.03 -3.51
C HIS A 554 26.45 -24.42 -4.03
N LEU A 555 26.55 -24.59 -5.35
CA LEU A 555 26.26 -25.80 -6.09
C LEU A 555 27.53 -26.31 -6.74
N LYS A 556 27.71 -27.62 -6.72
CA LYS A 556 28.82 -28.26 -7.42
C LYS A 556 28.43 -28.46 -8.87
N ASP A 557 29.13 -27.78 -9.77
CA ASP A 557 28.89 -27.88 -11.21
C ASP A 557 29.45 -29.20 -11.80
N ALA A 558 29.22 -29.39 -13.11
CA ALA A 558 29.70 -30.58 -13.83
C ALA A 558 31.23 -30.69 -13.91
N THR A 559 31.96 -29.60 -13.66
CA THR A 559 33.43 -29.57 -13.60
C THR A 559 33.96 -29.89 -12.20
N GLY A 560 33.08 -30.04 -11.22
CA GLY A 560 33.42 -30.27 -9.82
C GLY A 560 33.69 -28.98 -9.03
N SER A 561 33.51 -27.80 -9.65
CA SER A 561 33.74 -26.49 -9.05
C SER A 561 32.48 -26.00 -8.34
N TRP A 562 32.66 -25.18 -7.29
CA TRP A 562 31.54 -24.63 -6.52
C TRP A 562 31.13 -23.27 -7.06
N VAL A 563 29.88 -23.15 -7.50
CA VAL A 563 29.29 -21.92 -8.05
C VAL A 563 28.14 -21.47 -7.15
N LEU A 564 27.93 -20.16 -6.99
CA LEU A 564 26.79 -19.66 -6.22
C LEU A 564 25.48 -20.04 -6.92
N ALA A 565 24.44 -20.44 -6.18
CA ALA A 565 23.17 -20.84 -6.77
C ALA A 565 22.50 -19.71 -7.57
N ASP A 566 22.68 -18.46 -7.16
CA ASP A 566 22.25 -17.28 -7.91
C ASP A 566 22.99 -17.14 -9.25
N ASP A 567 24.30 -17.37 -9.29
CA ASP A 567 25.07 -17.28 -10.52
C ASP A 567 24.72 -18.45 -11.47
N TRP A 568 24.57 -19.65 -10.91
CA TRP A 568 24.20 -20.85 -11.67
C TRP A 568 22.88 -20.67 -12.42
N ARG A 569 21.84 -20.11 -11.78
CA ARG A 569 20.54 -19.94 -12.44
C ARG A 569 20.55 -18.88 -13.57
N HIS A 570 21.49 -17.93 -13.54
CA HIS A 570 21.63 -16.92 -14.60
C HIS A 570 22.48 -17.40 -15.78
N GLN A 571 23.11 -18.59 -15.71
CA GLN A 571 23.83 -19.18 -16.84
C GLN A 571 22.91 -19.84 -17.87
N PHE A 572 21.61 -19.98 -17.56
CA PHE A 572 20.59 -20.63 -18.40
C PHE A 572 19.40 -19.70 -18.72
N ASP A 573 19.47 -18.42 -18.35
CA ASP A 573 18.59 -17.32 -18.83
C ASP A 573 19.27 -16.64 -20.04
#